data_AF-A0AAN6KFX8-F1
#
_entry.id   AF-A0AAN6KFX8-F1
#
_cell.length_a   1.000
_cell.length_b   1.000
_cell.length_c   1.000
_cell.angle_alpha   90.00
_cell.angle_beta   90.00
_cell.angle_gamma   90.00
#
_symmetry.space_group_name_H-M   'P 1'
#
loop_
_entity.id
_entity.type
_entity.pdbx_description
1 polymer ?
#
loop_
_entity_poly.entity_id
_entity_poly.type
_entity_poly.pdbx_seq_one_letter_code
_entity_poly.pdbx_strand_id
1 'polypeptide(L)'
;MDAEQQQQQPGNSEQSPLLGGPGDATQQDKPLYYNFIIGTGVVAQAGAWILAAIVWGAVFSNDLILFSAHPLLNSAAVLFFIQAILILQPTHTAKQKKQGTYTHAALNNVALLAAVAGLIVIEYNKIDHGGKHFESPHAILGLITYIMVAGQALVGITQ
;
A
#
# COMPACT_ATOMS: atom_id res chain seq x y z
N MET A 1 -50.33 11.91 3.57
CA MET A 1 -49.14 12.53 4.17
C MET A 1 -47.97 11.87 3.50
N ASP A 2 -47.62 12.47 2.37
CA ASP A 2 -46.81 11.87 1.33
C ASP A 2 -45.33 11.99 1.71
N ALA A 3 -44.63 10.86 1.69
CA ALA A 3 -43.19 10.84 1.85
C ALA A 3 -42.57 11.47 0.60
N GLU A 4 -42.08 12.70 0.73
CA GLU A 4 -41.31 13.38 -0.29
C GLU A 4 -40.09 12.53 -0.66
N GLN A 5 -40.18 11.87 -1.82
CA GLN A 5 -39.03 11.40 -2.55
C GLN A 5 -38.19 12.64 -2.88
N GLN A 6 -37.09 12.83 -2.14
CA GLN A 6 -36.05 13.77 -2.52
C GLN A 6 -35.45 13.29 -3.86
N GLN A 7 -36.05 13.73 -4.95
CA GLN A 7 -35.39 13.78 -6.25
C GLN A 7 -34.11 14.59 -6.05
N GLN A 8 -32.97 13.94 -6.19
CA GLN A 8 -31.69 14.62 -6.37
C GLN A 8 -31.87 15.58 -7.56
N GLN A 9 -31.98 16.87 -7.26
CA GLN A 9 -31.80 17.90 -8.26
C GLN A 9 -30.42 17.66 -8.89
N PRO A 10 -30.29 17.72 -10.23
CA PRO A 10 -28.99 17.64 -10.88
C PRO A 10 -28.21 18.90 -10.47
N GLY A 11 -27.48 18.80 -9.37
CA GLY A 11 -26.65 19.88 -8.86
C GLY A 11 -25.64 20.25 -9.93
N ASN A 12 -25.43 21.56 -10.12
CA ASN A 12 -24.41 22.10 -11.02
C ASN A 12 -23.14 21.25 -10.96
N SER A 13 -22.77 20.63 -12.07
CA SER A 13 -21.66 19.67 -12.18
C SER A 13 -20.31 20.21 -11.67
N GLU A 14 -20.18 21.54 -11.57
CA GLU A 14 -18.99 22.23 -11.05
C GLU A 14 -18.81 22.08 -9.53
N GLN A 15 -19.86 21.74 -8.77
CA GLN A 15 -19.81 21.59 -7.31
C GLN A 15 -19.73 20.13 -6.85
N SER A 16 -19.81 19.17 -7.77
CA SER A 16 -19.67 17.75 -7.45
C SER A 16 -18.19 17.41 -7.22
N PRO A 17 -17.84 16.67 -6.15
CA PRO A 17 -16.44 16.28 -5.91
C PRO A 17 -15.87 15.47 -7.07
N LEU A 18 -14.65 15.82 -7.51
CA LEU A 18 -13.96 15.18 -8.62
C LEU A 18 -13.78 13.66 -8.45
N LEU A 19 -13.73 13.19 -7.20
CA LEU A 19 -13.40 11.80 -6.85
C LEU A 19 -14.56 11.06 -6.17
N GLY A 20 -15.79 11.54 -6.37
CA GLY A 20 -17.01 10.97 -5.78
C GLY A 20 -17.42 11.63 -4.47
N GLY A 21 -18.72 11.55 -4.17
CA GLY A 21 -19.32 12.05 -2.94
C GLY A 21 -19.05 11.12 -1.74
N PRO A 22 -19.36 11.58 -0.52
CA PRO A 22 -19.29 10.75 0.67
C PRO A 22 -20.13 9.47 0.50
N GLY A 23 -19.50 8.30 0.66
CA GLY A 23 -20.16 7.00 0.52
C GLY A 23 -19.92 6.30 -0.82
N ASP A 24 -19.45 6.98 -1.86
CA ASP A 24 -19.26 6.40 -3.20
C ASP A 24 -18.15 5.33 -3.23
N ALA A 25 -17.14 5.45 -2.34
CA ALA A 25 -16.03 4.53 -2.21
C ALA A 25 -16.18 3.60 -0.99
N THR A 26 -17.36 3.03 -0.79
CA THR A 26 -17.66 2.12 0.33
C THR A 26 -17.82 0.68 -0.13
N GLN A 27 -17.40 -0.28 0.70
CA GLN A 27 -17.57 -1.70 0.40
C GLN A 27 -19.05 -2.07 0.36
N GLN A 28 -19.48 -2.62 -0.78
CA GLN A 28 -20.84 -3.09 -1.01
C GLN A 28 -20.97 -4.56 -0.59
N ASP A 29 -22.12 -5.20 -0.82
CA ASP A 29 -22.26 -6.66 -0.69
C ASP A 29 -21.56 -7.39 -1.86
N LYS A 30 -20.26 -7.16 -1.97
CA LYS A 30 -19.36 -7.74 -2.97
C LYS A 30 -18.19 -8.43 -2.27
N PRO A 31 -17.47 -9.33 -2.96
CA PRO A 31 -16.25 -9.91 -2.42
C PRO A 31 -15.22 -8.86 -2.02
N LEU A 32 -14.43 -9.15 -0.97
CA LEU A 32 -13.50 -8.18 -0.37
C LEU A 32 -12.52 -7.56 -1.39
N TYR A 33 -12.09 -8.32 -2.41
CA TYR A 33 -11.17 -7.84 -3.44
C TYR A 33 -11.71 -6.65 -4.25
N TYR A 34 -13.02 -6.37 -4.25
CA TYR A 34 -13.56 -5.17 -4.88
C TYR A 34 -12.98 -3.89 -4.26
N ASN A 35 -12.55 -3.92 -3.00
CA ASN A 35 -11.93 -2.78 -2.32
C ASN A 35 -10.66 -2.28 -3.03
N PHE A 36 -10.02 -3.11 -3.85
CA PHE A 36 -8.86 -2.70 -4.63
C PHE A 36 -9.16 -1.67 -5.73
N ILE A 37 -10.42 -1.56 -6.18
CA ILE A 37 -10.79 -0.77 -7.35
C ILE A 37 -11.93 0.22 -7.10
N ILE A 38 -12.49 0.30 -5.89
CA ILE A 38 -13.51 1.31 -5.58
C ILE A 38 -12.88 2.68 -5.34
N GLY A 39 -13.59 3.74 -5.73
CA GLY A 39 -13.13 5.13 -5.60
C GLY A 39 -11.78 5.37 -6.27
N THR A 40 -10.85 5.95 -5.52
CA THR A 40 -9.48 6.22 -5.99
C THR A 40 -8.56 5.00 -5.96
N GLY A 41 -9.06 3.81 -5.60
CA GLY A 41 -8.28 2.58 -5.56
C GLY A 41 -7.60 2.25 -6.90
N VAL A 42 -8.27 2.52 -8.03
CA VAL A 42 -7.67 2.32 -9.37
C VAL A 42 -6.44 3.21 -9.59
N VAL A 43 -6.47 4.46 -9.12
CA VAL A 43 -5.34 5.39 -9.23
C VAL A 43 -4.16 4.90 -8.38
N ALA A 44 -4.44 4.46 -7.15
CA ALA A 44 -3.43 3.90 -6.26
C ALA A 44 -2.82 2.60 -6.84
N GLN A 45 -3.65 1.71 -7.40
CA GLN A 45 -3.19 0.50 -8.08
C GLN A 45 -2.29 0.83 -9.26
N ALA A 46 -2.71 1.76 -10.13
CA ALA A 46 -1.92 2.16 -11.29
C ALA A 46 -0.54 2.69 -10.85
N GLY A 47 -0.50 3.60 -9.87
CA GLY A 47 0.76 4.12 -9.33
C GLY A 47 1.66 3.03 -8.73
N ALA A 48 1.08 2.11 -7.95
CA ALA A 48 1.83 1.02 -7.32
C ALA A 48 2.44 0.06 -8.35
N TRP A 49 1.66 -0.35 -9.35
CA TRP A 49 2.13 -1.25 -10.40
C TRP A 49 3.11 -0.59 -11.36
N ILE A 50 2.92 0.69 -11.71
CA ILE A 50 3.87 1.45 -12.53
C ILE A 50 5.21 1.55 -11.80
N LEU A 51 5.21 1.90 -10.51
CA LEU A 51 6.44 1.95 -9.70
C LEU A 51 7.16 0.60 -9.68
N ALA A 52 6.43 -0.48 -9.36
CA ALA A 52 7.00 -1.83 -9.35
C ALA A 52 7.56 -2.21 -10.72
N ALA A 53 6.81 -1.98 -11.80
CA ALA A 53 7.24 -2.31 -13.16
C ALA A 53 8.50 -1.55 -13.59
N ILE A 54 8.61 -0.26 -13.24
CA ILE A 54 9.80 0.55 -13.56
C ILE A 54 11.02 0.00 -12.80
N VAL A 55 10.90 -0.23 -11.48
CA VAL A 55 12.01 -0.74 -10.66
C VAL A 55 12.43 -2.13 -11.13
N TRP A 56 11.47 -3.03 -11.31
CA TRP A 56 11.74 -4.42 -11.67
C TRP A 56 12.27 -4.51 -13.10
N GLY A 57 11.69 -3.74 -14.03
CA GLY A 57 12.19 -3.64 -15.40
C GLY A 57 13.64 -3.15 -15.44
N ALA A 58 13.98 -2.10 -14.67
CA ALA A 58 15.35 -1.60 -14.59
C ALA A 58 16.32 -2.64 -13.99
N VAL A 59 15.92 -3.33 -12.93
CA VAL A 59 16.77 -4.35 -12.28
C VAL A 59 16.95 -5.58 -13.16
N PHE A 60 15.87 -6.16 -13.70
CA PHE A 60 15.92 -7.36 -14.53
C PHE A 60 16.50 -7.12 -15.93
N SER A 61 16.72 -5.86 -16.33
CA SER A 61 17.46 -5.51 -17.55
C SER A 61 18.98 -5.51 -17.37
N ASN A 62 19.48 -5.88 -16.18
CA ASN A 62 20.89 -5.96 -15.84
C ASN A 62 21.21 -7.30 -15.17
N ASP A 63 22.50 -7.63 -15.05
CA ASP A 63 22.93 -8.81 -14.30
C ASP A 63 22.52 -8.71 -12.83
N LEU A 64 21.94 -9.80 -12.32
CA LEU A 64 21.47 -9.85 -10.94
C LEU A 64 22.64 -10.08 -9.99
N ILE A 65 22.83 -9.12 -9.08
CA ILE A 65 23.81 -9.17 -8.00
C ILE A 65 23.09 -9.07 -6.65
N LEU A 66 23.83 -9.24 -5.55
CA LEU A 66 23.23 -9.20 -4.21
C LEU A 66 22.49 -7.88 -3.93
N PHE A 67 23.07 -6.76 -4.35
CA PHE A 67 22.42 -5.45 -4.30
C PHE A 67 21.06 -5.43 -5.02
N SER A 68 20.89 -6.16 -6.13
CA SER A 68 19.66 -6.15 -6.94
C SER A 68 18.42 -6.58 -6.15
N ALA A 69 18.58 -7.42 -5.13
CA ALA A 69 17.46 -7.83 -4.28
C ALA A 69 16.93 -6.67 -3.41
N HIS A 70 17.74 -5.68 -3.05
CA HIS A 70 17.28 -4.53 -2.24
C HIS A 70 16.16 -3.71 -2.90
N PRO A 71 16.33 -3.16 -4.13
CA PRO A 71 15.26 -2.40 -4.79
C PRO A 71 14.06 -3.28 -5.15
N LEU A 72 14.25 -4.57 -5.47
CA LEU A 72 13.17 -5.51 -5.74
C LEU A 72 12.30 -5.75 -4.49
N LEU A 73 12.92 -6.08 -3.36
CA LEU A 73 12.23 -6.38 -2.11
C LEU A 73 11.53 -5.14 -1.53
N ASN A 74 12.16 -3.96 -1.62
CA ASN A 74 11.54 -2.72 -1.12
C ASN A 74 10.39 -2.23 -1.99
N SER A 75 10.50 -2.32 -3.32
CA SER A 75 9.36 -2.00 -4.20
C SER A 75 8.22 -3.01 -4.05
N ALA A 76 8.52 -4.30 -3.82
CA ALA A 76 7.53 -5.30 -3.47
C ALA A 76 6.84 -4.98 -2.13
N ALA A 77 7.60 -4.58 -1.11
CA ALA A 77 7.04 -4.16 0.17
C ALA A 77 6.07 -2.99 0.02
N VAL A 78 6.46 -1.94 -0.72
CA VAL A 78 5.59 -0.79 -1.02
C VAL A 78 4.31 -1.24 -1.73
N LEU A 79 4.42 -2.12 -2.72
CA LEU A 79 3.26 -2.68 -3.43
C LEU A 79 2.30 -3.37 -2.44
N PHE A 80 2.80 -4.25 -1.58
CA PHE A 80 1.98 -4.96 -0.59
C PHE A 80 1.39 -4.04 0.50
N PHE A 81 2.12 -3.01 0.95
CA PHE A 81 1.57 -2.01 1.87
C PHE A 81 0.38 -1.27 1.25
N ILE A 82 0.48 -0.89 -0.03
CA ILE A 82 -0.63 -0.26 -0.74
C ILE A 82 -1.82 -1.23 -0.86
N GLN A 83 -1.59 -2.51 -1.18
CA GLN A 83 -2.67 -3.50 -1.17
C GLN A 83 -3.32 -3.63 0.21
N ALA A 84 -2.52 -3.64 1.27
CA ALA A 84 -3.03 -3.72 2.64
C ALA A 84 -3.88 -2.49 3.02
N ILE A 85 -3.50 -1.30 2.56
CA ILE A 85 -4.29 -0.08 2.77
C ILE A 85 -5.60 -0.15 1.99
N LEU A 86 -5.55 -0.52 0.71
CA LEU A 86 -6.73 -0.57 -0.15
C LEU A 86 -7.73 -1.63 0.31
N ILE A 87 -7.30 -2.79 0.82
CA ILE A 87 -8.25 -3.83 1.22
C ILE A 87 -9.19 -3.41 2.38
N LEU A 88 -8.80 -2.40 3.16
CA LEU A 88 -9.60 -1.82 4.25
C LEU A 88 -10.46 -0.61 3.82
N GLN A 89 -10.70 -0.38 2.52
CA GLN A 89 -11.73 0.59 2.11
C GLN A 89 -13.02 0.32 2.90
N PRO A 90 -13.76 1.38 3.31
CA PRO A 90 -14.73 1.30 4.40
C PRO A 90 -15.56 0.02 4.39
N THR A 91 -15.31 -0.84 5.39
CA THR A 91 -16.03 -2.09 5.60
C THR A 91 -17.16 -1.86 6.60
N HIS A 92 -18.36 -2.40 6.31
CA HIS A 92 -19.57 -2.05 7.07
C HIS A 92 -20.11 -3.20 7.91
N THR A 93 -20.12 -4.42 7.37
CA THR A 93 -20.62 -5.58 8.12
C THR A 93 -19.54 -6.16 9.04
N ALA A 94 -19.94 -6.81 10.13
CA ALA A 94 -19.00 -7.48 11.03
C ALA A 94 -18.13 -8.52 10.30
N LYS A 95 -18.71 -9.22 9.32
CA LYS A 95 -18.00 -10.17 8.45
C LYS A 95 -16.95 -9.47 7.59
N GLN A 96 -17.30 -8.36 6.93
CA GLN A 96 -16.35 -7.59 6.11
C GLN A 96 -15.21 -7.03 6.96
N LYS A 97 -15.51 -6.46 8.14
CA LYS A 97 -14.50 -5.94 9.07
C LYS A 97 -13.51 -7.03 9.48
N LYS A 98 -14.02 -8.19 9.91
CA LYS A 98 -13.17 -9.34 10.31
C LYS A 98 -12.28 -9.83 9.17
N GLN A 99 -12.86 -10.04 7.98
CA GLN A 99 -12.11 -10.49 6.80
C GLN A 99 -11.09 -9.44 6.33
N GLY A 100 -11.48 -8.17 6.35
CA GLY A 100 -10.63 -7.01 6.06
C GLY A 100 -9.42 -6.96 6.98
N THR A 101 -9.62 -7.06 8.29
CA THR A 101 -8.53 -7.05 9.29
C THR A 101 -7.55 -8.19 9.07
N TYR A 102 -8.02 -9.43 8.88
CA TYR A 102 -7.10 -10.56 8.64
C TYR A 102 -6.31 -10.42 7.34
N THR A 103 -6.97 -9.97 6.27
CA THR A 103 -6.31 -9.78 4.98
C THR A 103 -5.31 -8.63 5.04
N HIS A 104 -5.67 -7.53 5.70
CA HIS A 104 -4.80 -6.39 5.96
C HIS A 104 -3.56 -6.80 6.77
N ALA A 105 -3.74 -7.53 7.86
CA ALA A 105 -2.64 -8.01 8.70
C ALA A 105 -1.72 -8.95 7.91
N ALA A 106 -2.28 -9.86 7.12
CA ALA A 106 -1.49 -10.77 6.28
C ALA A 106 -0.65 -10.02 5.24
N LEU A 107 -1.25 -9.05 4.53
CA LEU A 107 -0.55 -8.24 3.53
C LEU A 107 0.54 -7.35 4.17
N ASN A 108 0.27 -6.73 5.31
CA ASN A 108 1.28 -5.98 6.05
C ASN A 108 2.44 -6.86 6.53
N ASN A 109 2.16 -8.10 6.97
CA ASN A 109 3.21 -9.02 7.39
C ASN A 109 4.11 -9.39 6.21
N VAL A 110 3.54 -9.69 5.04
CA VAL A 110 4.34 -9.95 3.83
C VAL A 110 5.15 -8.71 3.44
N ALA A 111 4.54 -7.52 3.48
CA ALA A 111 5.22 -6.27 3.17
C ALA A 111 6.39 -5.99 4.13
N LEU A 112 6.17 -6.16 5.44
CA LEU A 112 7.18 -5.95 6.47
C LEU A 112 8.34 -6.95 6.34
N LEU A 113 8.04 -8.22 6.09
CA LEU A 113 9.06 -9.25 5.85
C LEU A 113 9.90 -8.92 4.60
N ALA A 114 9.26 -8.50 3.50
CA ALA A 114 9.96 -8.08 2.30
C ALA A 114 10.84 -6.84 2.56
N ALA A 115 10.32 -5.84 3.29
CA ALA A 115 11.06 -4.64 3.64
C ALA A 115 12.30 -4.99 4.49
N VAL A 116 12.13 -5.77 5.55
CA VAL A 116 13.22 -6.21 6.44
C VAL A 116 14.27 -7.02 5.68
N ALA A 117 13.84 -7.96 4.82
CA ALA A 117 14.76 -8.70 3.97
C ALA A 117 15.54 -7.76 3.03
N GLY A 118 14.88 -6.76 2.44
CA GLY A 118 15.52 -5.74 1.61
C GLY A 118 16.55 -4.91 2.36
N LEU A 119 16.30 -4.57 3.63
CA LEU A 119 17.26 -3.88 4.50
C LEU A 119 18.45 -4.77 4.85
N ILE A 120 18.20 -6.02 5.25
CA ILE A 120 19.25 -6.97 5.60
C ILE A 120 20.20 -7.18 4.42
N VAL A 121 19.65 -7.40 3.23
CA VAL A 121 20.46 -7.64 2.03
C VAL A 121 21.34 -6.44 1.69
N ILE A 122 20.82 -5.21 1.73
CA ILE A 122 21.65 -4.03 1.40
C ILE A 122 22.74 -3.79 2.43
N GLU A 123 22.45 -3.99 3.72
CA GLU A 123 23.45 -3.79 4.77
C GLU A 123 24.52 -4.88 4.71
N TYR A 124 24.14 -6.14 4.46
CA TYR A 124 25.10 -7.21 4.22
C TYR A 124 25.97 -6.95 2.97
N ASN A 125 25.36 -6.54 1.86
CA ASN A 125 26.10 -6.19 0.64
C ASN A 125 27.14 -5.09 0.91
N LYS A 126 26.80 -4.07 1.71
CA LYS A 126 27.75 -3.02 2.10
C LYS A 126 28.87 -3.54 2.99
N ILE A 127 28.56 -4.40 3.97
CA ILE A 127 29.58 -5.01 4.83
C ILE A 127 30.60 -5.77 3.98
N ASP A 128 30.11 -6.61 3.06
CA ASP A 128 30.94 -7.44 2.19
C ASP A 128 31.86 -6.62 1.26
N HIS A 129 31.42 -5.42 0.85
CA HIS A 129 32.15 -4.54 -0.07
C HIS A 129 32.81 -3.33 0.61
N GLY A 130 32.83 -3.25 1.95
CA GLY A 130 33.37 -2.10 2.69
C GLY A 130 32.65 -0.77 2.41
N GLY A 131 31.38 -0.84 2.03
CA GLY A 131 30.54 0.32 1.71
C GLY A 131 30.11 1.10 2.95
N LYS A 132 29.75 2.38 2.75
CA LYS A 132 29.28 3.24 3.84
C LYS A 132 27.81 2.97 4.21
N HIS A 133 27.48 3.14 5.48
CA HIS A 133 26.16 2.85 6.04
C HIS A 133 25.40 4.14 6.37
N PHE A 134 24.13 4.21 6.00
CA PHE A 134 23.20 5.28 6.40
C PHE A 134 23.66 6.74 6.16
N GLU A 135 24.52 7.00 5.18
CA GLU A 135 25.00 8.38 4.92
C GLU A 135 24.17 9.16 3.90
N SER A 136 23.60 8.49 2.89
CA SER A 136 22.88 9.20 1.83
C SER A 136 21.49 9.64 2.30
N PRO A 137 20.92 10.71 1.73
CA PRO A 137 19.54 11.12 2.04
C PRO A 137 18.54 9.98 1.86
N HIS A 138 18.70 9.16 0.81
CA HIS A 138 17.87 7.97 0.59
C HIS A 138 18.01 6.95 1.74
N ALA A 139 19.22 6.65 2.19
CA ALA A 139 19.45 5.68 3.25
C ALA A 139 18.90 6.16 4.61
N ILE A 140 19.02 7.47 4.90
CA ILE A 140 18.49 8.08 6.12
C ILE A 140 16.96 8.07 6.10
N LEU A 141 16.35 8.55 5.00
CA LEU A 141 14.89 8.55 4.86
C LEU A 141 14.33 7.13 4.90
N GLY A 142 14.98 6.19 4.21
CA GLY A 142 14.61 4.77 4.24
C GLY A 142 14.64 4.21 5.66
N LEU A 143 15.71 4.46 6.43
CA LEU A 143 15.81 4.01 7.83
C LEU A 143 14.69 4.59 8.70
N ILE A 144 14.38 5.88 8.55
CA ILE A 144 13.25 6.51 9.25
C ILE A 144 11.93 5.81 8.88
N THR A 145 11.71 5.52 7.60
CA THR A 145 10.54 4.79 7.13
C THR A 145 10.46 3.38 7.73
N TYR A 146 11.56 2.62 7.78
CA TYR A 146 11.59 1.31 8.44
C TYR A 146 11.17 1.39 9.91
N ILE A 147 11.71 2.35 10.64
CA ILE A 147 11.38 2.56 12.06
C ILE A 147 9.90 2.91 12.22
N MET A 148 9.38 3.83 11.39
CA MET A 148 7.97 4.23 11.44
C MET A 148 7.04 3.06 11.11
N VAL A 149 7.35 2.26 10.09
CA VAL A 149 6.55 1.10 9.70
C VAL A 149 6.59 0.01 10.78
N ALA A 150 7.74 -0.25 11.38
CA ALA A 150 7.85 -1.18 12.51
C ALA A 150 7.03 -0.67 13.72
N GLY A 151 7.11 0.62 14.03
CA GLY A 151 6.29 1.25 15.06
C GLY A 151 4.80 1.14 14.76
N GLN A 152 4.39 1.35 13.50
CA GLN A 152 3.01 1.15 13.08
C GLN A 152 2.59 -0.29 13.34
N ALA A 153 3.34 -1.29 12.84
CA ALA A 153 2.99 -2.69 12.99
C ALA A 153 2.83 -3.10 14.46
N LEU A 154 3.68 -2.59 15.36
CA LEU A 154 3.56 -2.83 16.81
C LEU A 154 2.25 -2.27 17.37
N VAL A 155 1.88 -1.04 17.01
CA VAL A 155 0.60 -0.44 17.44
C VAL A 155 -0.58 -1.19 16.81
N GLY A 156 -0.49 -1.56 15.54
CA GLY A 156 -1.54 -2.26 14.80
C GLY A 156 -1.85 -3.66 15.32
N ILE A 157 -0.89 -4.34 15.96
CA ILE A 157 -1.14 -5.64 16.62
C ILE A 157 -2.02 -5.48 17.88
N THR A 158 -2.00 -4.31 18.50
CA THR A 158 -2.69 -4.05 19.77
C THR A 158 -4.10 -3.46 19.65
N GLN A 159 -4.54 -3.14 18.42
CA GLN A 159 -5.80 -2.44 18.11
C GLN A 159 -6.69 -3.30 17.21
#